data_AF-A0A933YP02-F1
#
_entry.id   AF-A0A933YP02-F1
#
_cell.length_a   1.000
_cell.length_b   1.000
_cell.length_c   1.000
_cell.angle_alpha   90.00
_cell.angle_beta   90.00
_cell.angle_gamma   90.00
#
_symmetry.space_group_name_H-M   'P 1'
#
loop_
_entity.id
_entity.type
_entity.pdbx_description
1 polymer ?
#
loop_
_entity_poly.entity_id
_entity_poly.type
_entity_poly.pdbx_seq_one_letter_code
_entity_poly.pdbx_strand_id
1 'polypeptide(L)'
;MQKRHGFRSPGWHCAALLLSLALWSPTSAQIAVTTIAAPVNTLTISDLDYLNATTPKWLFTITMTAPGTVEAVMTINLDVQLAAGATYINAAQFTSKPFTINGTRTVTNLELGKQPPGIPQREVDGYVFNAQAKAAFQDIALPSGSMPAGSYRFSVSVKEVQGGSGGTDDFTFVLTNPSSPVLIAPAEGETIVEEFPLFEWQYDGPRSTIVIYEQLPGQQSLEETASGTPHFTETVAARSLRYPVMGARALKPGKTYIWYVAGLVGAAGGTNNELRSPLRSFNVSTSRSTSLSWLLQELESALPPSWKPVFDQIRAQNFSPSGTIRLNGTTISVGDFLKVLSDFRTNPEAISSVNFE
;
A
#
# COMPACT_ATOMS: atom_id res chain seq x y z
N MET A 1 84.70 71.98 -11.78
CA MET A 1 84.21 73.29 -12.27
C MET A 1 82.96 73.01 -13.09
N GLN A 2 81.88 73.79 -12.89
CA GLN A 2 80.51 73.63 -13.44
C GLN A 2 79.69 72.43 -12.94
N LYS A 3 78.38 72.52 -12.72
CA LYS A 3 77.48 73.57 -12.19
C LYS A 3 76.18 72.81 -11.86
N ARG A 4 75.51 73.22 -10.78
CA ARG A 4 74.22 72.73 -10.27
C ARG A 4 73.15 72.56 -11.36
N HIS A 5 72.20 71.63 -11.16
CA HIS A 5 70.78 71.97 -10.95
C HIS A 5 70.03 70.77 -10.38
N GLY A 6 69.41 70.99 -9.21
CA GLY A 6 68.44 70.07 -8.62
C GLY A 6 67.06 70.29 -9.23
N PHE A 7 66.32 69.20 -9.40
CA PHE A 7 64.90 69.21 -9.75
C PHE A 7 64.16 68.29 -8.78
N ARG A 8 63.24 68.87 -8.01
CA ARG A 8 62.22 68.15 -7.24
C ARG A 8 61.04 67.88 -8.17
N SER A 9 60.51 66.66 -8.17
CA SER A 9 59.15 66.37 -8.67
C SER A 9 58.29 65.80 -7.55
N PRO A 10 56.99 66.15 -7.49
CA PRO A 10 56.05 65.63 -6.50
C PRO A 10 55.13 64.55 -7.08
N GLY A 11 54.81 63.54 -6.25
CA GLY A 11 53.55 62.79 -6.26
C GLY A 11 53.35 61.75 -7.37
N TRP A 12 52.92 60.55 -6.97
CA TRP A 12 51.56 60.04 -7.23
C TRP A 12 51.43 58.68 -6.53
N HIS A 13 50.39 58.56 -5.69
CA HIS A 13 50.00 57.31 -5.05
C HIS A 13 49.19 56.49 -6.06
N CYS A 14 49.77 55.42 -6.62
CA CYS A 14 48.99 54.39 -7.29
C CYS A 14 48.40 53.46 -6.23
N ALA A 15 47.20 53.80 -5.75
CA ALA A 15 46.32 52.83 -5.10
C ALA A 15 45.84 51.85 -6.20
N ALA A 16 46.41 50.64 -6.22
CA ALA A 16 45.92 49.55 -7.05
C ALA A 16 44.58 49.09 -6.51
N LEU A 17 43.50 49.58 -7.12
CA LEU A 17 42.14 49.08 -6.90
C LEU A 17 42.05 47.72 -7.59
N LEU A 18 42.28 46.64 -6.85
CA LEU A 18 41.98 45.27 -7.28
C LEU A 18 40.47 45.11 -7.37
N LEU A 19 39.92 45.39 -8.55
CA LEU A 19 38.54 45.08 -8.89
C LEU A 19 38.43 43.55 -9.01
N SER A 20 38.05 42.88 -7.93
CA SER A 20 37.67 41.47 -7.97
C SER A 20 36.37 41.35 -8.77
N LEU A 21 36.50 41.14 -10.08
CA LEU A 21 35.42 40.61 -10.91
C LEU A 21 35.05 39.24 -10.33
N ALA A 22 34.00 39.21 -9.52
CA ALA A 22 33.30 37.98 -9.22
C ALA A 22 32.75 37.46 -10.56
N LEU A 23 33.48 36.53 -11.17
CA LEU A 23 32.96 35.71 -12.24
C LEU A 23 31.77 34.94 -11.65
N TRP A 24 30.56 35.45 -11.87
CA TRP A 24 29.36 34.65 -11.73
C TRP A 24 29.46 33.55 -12.77
N SER A 25 29.96 32.39 -12.35
CA SER A 25 29.77 31.16 -13.10
C SER A 25 28.26 31.02 -13.30
N PRO A 26 27.74 30.95 -14.53
CA PRO A 26 26.34 30.63 -14.73
C PRO A 26 26.10 29.29 -14.03
N THR A 27 25.23 29.28 -13.03
CA THR A 27 24.67 28.04 -12.50
C THR A 27 24.08 27.32 -13.71
N SER A 28 24.68 26.19 -14.10
CA SER A 28 24.15 25.37 -15.17
C SER A 28 22.69 25.10 -14.85
N ALA A 29 21.79 25.55 -15.72
CA ALA A 29 20.37 25.33 -15.62
C ALA A 29 20.10 23.82 -15.50
N GLN A 30 19.85 23.34 -14.28
CA GLN A 30 19.67 21.91 -14.05
C GLN A 30 18.22 21.51 -14.33
N ILE A 31 18.03 20.43 -15.08
CA ILE A 31 16.73 19.80 -15.25
C ILE A 31 16.41 19.06 -13.95
N ALA A 32 15.30 19.43 -13.29
CA ALA A 32 14.75 18.66 -12.17
C ALA A 32 13.85 17.56 -12.70
N VAL A 33 13.96 16.35 -12.13
CA VAL A 33 13.14 15.19 -12.49
C VAL A 33 12.49 14.67 -11.22
N THR A 34 11.19 14.40 -11.28
CA THR A 34 10.45 13.73 -10.22
C THR A 34 9.51 12.69 -10.81
N THR A 35 9.25 11.63 -10.04
CA THR A 35 8.41 10.52 -10.45
C THR A 35 7.32 10.25 -9.43
N ILE A 36 6.18 9.80 -9.93
CA ILE A 36 5.06 9.29 -9.12
C ILE A 36 4.67 7.95 -9.71
N ALA A 37 4.57 6.92 -8.88
CA ALA A 37 4.31 5.56 -9.30
C ALA A 37 3.02 5.02 -8.65
N ALA A 38 2.29 4.18 -9.38
CA ALA A 38 1.11 3.50 -8.90
C ALA A 38 1.49 2.44 -7.84
N PRO A 39 0.67 2.25 -6.78
CA PRO A 39 0.90 1.22 -5.78
C PRO A 39 0.47 -0.16 -6.31
N VAL A 40 1.23 -0.72 -7.25
CA VAL A 40 0.96 -2.01 -7.88
C VAL A 40 1.74 -3.13 -7.20
N ASN A 41 1.10 -4.30 -7.04
CA ASN A 41 1.74 -5.53 -6.57
C ASN A 41 1.50 -6.74 -7.48
N THR A 42 0.80 -6.51 -8.60
CA THR A 42 0.63 -7.43 -9.72
C THR A 42 0.70 -6.64 -11.05
N LEU A 43 1.33 -7.21 -12.06
CA LEU A 43 1.40 -6.66 -13.43
C LEU A 43 1.27 -7.79 -14.44
N THR A 44 0.81 -7.48 -15.64
CA THR A 44 0.81 -8.41 -16.78
C THR A 44 1.92 -8.05 -17.77
N ILE A 45 2.24 -8.94 -18.71
CA ILE A 45 3.21 -8.64 -19.79
C ILE A 45 2.76 -7.40 -20.59
N SER A 46 1.46 -7.27 -20.87
CA SER A 46 0.90 -6.12 -21.60
C SER A 46 1.04 -4.80 -20.87
N ASP A 47 1.25 -4.82 -19.54
CA ASP A 47 1.44 -3.58 -18.79
C ASP A 47 2.85 -3.00 -18.93
N LEU A 48 3.84 -3.79 -19.36
CA LEU A 48 5.25 -3.39 -19.50
C LEU A 48 5.74 -3.31 -20.95
N ASP A 49 4.91 -3.66 -21.94
CA ASP A 49 5.26 -3.46 -23.35
C ASP A 49 5.00 -1.99 -23.75
N TYR A 50 5.98 -1.10 -23.55
CA TYR A 50 5.81 0.33 -23.87
C TYR A 50 5.62 0.62 -25.37
N LEU A 51 5.93 -0.32 -26.26
CA LEU A 51 5.88 -0.11 -27.72
C LEU A 51 4.52 -0.48 -28.28
N ASN A 52 3.98 -1.61 -27.81
CA ASN A 52 2.68 -2.11 -28.21
C ASN A 52 1.68 -2.07 -27.06
N ALA A 53 1.90 -1.21 -26.05
CA ALA A 53 1.03 -1.06 -24.89
C ALA A 53 -0.40 -0.82 -25.35
N THR A 54 -1.21 -1.87 -25.31
CA THR A 54 -2.66 -1.80 -25.44
C THR A 54 -3.31 -1.51 -24.11
N THR A 55 -2.55 -1.57 -23.00
CA THR A 55 -3.06 -1.24 -21.67
C THR A 55 -3.35 0.28 -21.59
N PRO A 56 -4.57 0.70 -21.26
CA PRO A 56 -4.86 2.11 -20.96
C PRO A 56 -4.44 2.48 -19.53
N LYS A 57 -3.71 1.59 -18.84
CA LYS A 57 -3.49 1.70 -17.39
C LYS A 57 -2.27 2.55 -17.08
N TRP A 58 -2.50 3.57 -16.28
CA TRP A 58 -1.45 4.40 -15.70
C TRP A 58 -0.63 3.57 -14.70
N LEU A 59 0.70 3.67 -14.82
CA LEU A 59 1.69 3.06 -13.92
C LEU A 59 2.58 4.09 -13.26
N PHE A 60 3.01 5.10 -14.00
CA PHE A 60 3.85 6.16 -13.46
C PHE A 60 3.74 7.43 -14.28
N THR A 61 4.12 8.52 -13.63
CA THR A 61 4.26 9.86 -14.19
C THR A 61 5.68 10.35 -13.93
N ILE A 62 6.32 10.90 -14.95
CA ILE A 62 7.61 11.59 -14.89
C ILE A 62 7.33 13.07 -15.11
N THR A 63 7.71 13.90 -14.16
CA THR A 63 7.65 15.36 -14.28
C THR A 63 9.07 15.91 -14.39
N MET A 64 9.27 16.73 -15.41
CA MET A 64 10.54 17.37 -15.71
C MET A 64 10.35 18.88 -15.65
N THR A 65 11.23 19.58 -14.94
CA THR A 65 11.20 21.04 -14.84
C THR A 65 12.56 21.62 -15.22
N ALA A 66 12.55 22.55 -16.17
CA ALA A 66 13.71 23.30 -16.62
C ALA A 66 13.46 24.81 -16.48
N PRO A 67 14.50 25.64 -16.23
CA PRO A 67 14.34 27.08 -16.04
C PRO A 67 14.01 27.85 -17.33
N GLY A 68 13.95 27.17 -18.47
CA GLY A 68 13.61 27.74 -19.78
C GLY A 68 13.30 26.65 -20.79
N THR A 69 13.37 26.99 -22.08
CA THR A 69 13.22 26.02 -23.18
C THR A 69 14.53 25.27 -23.37
N VAL A 70 14.50 23.95 -23.15
CA VAL A 70 15.67 23.07 -23.28
C VAL A 70 15.32 21.88 -24.18
N GLU A 71 16.26 21.49 -25.05
CA GLU A 71 16.19 20.20 -25.74
C GLU A 71 16.87 19.11 -24.91
N ALA A 72 16.15 18.03 -24.64
CA ALA A 72 16.60 16.95 -23.77
C ALA A 72 16.39 15.57 -24.38
N VAL A 73 17.16 14.60 -23.87
CA VAL A 73 17.01 13.17 -24.11
C VAL A 73 16.71 12.50 -22.79
N MET A 74 15.73 11.60 -22.78
CA MET A 74 15.37 10.80 -21.62
C MET A 74 15.79 9.34 -21.83
N THR A 75 16.38 8.75 -20.80
CA THR A 75 16.68 7.32 -20.71
C THR A 75 15.98 6.75 -19.47
N ILE A 76 15.29 5.63 -19.62
CA ILE A 76 14.70 4.86 -18.52
C ILE A 76 15.35 3.48 -18.52
N ASN A 77 16.00 3.11 -17.43
CA ASN A 77 16.56 1.77 -17.22
C ASN A 77 15.69 0.99 -16.24
N LEU A 78 15.48 -0.29 -16.51
CA LEU A 78 14.80 -1.22 -15.63
C LEU A 78 15.80 -2.24 -15.10
N ASP A 79 15.98 -2.28 -13.79
CA ASP A 79 16.66 -3.35 -13.07
C ASP A 79 15.64 -4.25 -12.38
N VAL A 80 15.83 -5.57 -12.44
CA VAL A 80 14.88 -6.53 -11.86
C VAL A 80 15.58 -7.52 -10.96
N GLN A 81 15.03 -7.70 -9.77
CA GLN A 81 15.40 -8.77 -8.84
C GLN A 81 14.17 -9.66 -8.60
N LEU A 82 14.21 -10.88 -9.12
CA LEU A 82 13.12 -11.85 -8.96
C LEU A 82 13.11 -12.42 -7.54
N ALA A 83 11.93 -12.76 -7.04
CA ALA A 83 11.77 -13.44 -5.76
C ALA A 83 12.49 -14.80 -5.72
N ALA A 84 12.64 -15.45 -6.87
CA ALA A 84 13.44 -16.67 -7.04
C ALA A 84 14.98 -16.45 -6.96
N GLY A 85 15.44 -15.21 -6.79
CA GLY A 85 16.84 -14.84 -6.58
C GLY A 85 17.59 -14.36 -7.83
N ALA A 86 17.05 -14.59 -9.03
CA ALA A 86 17.68 -14.09 -10.27
C ALA A 86 17.67 -12.56 -10.33
N THR A 87 18.78 -11.96 -10.78
CA THR A 87 18.92 -10.51 -10.92
C THR A 87 19.31 -10.17 -12.36
N TYR A 88 18.61 -9.18 -12.92
CA TYR A 88 18.80 -8.68 -14.27
C TYR A 88 19.04 -7.17 -14.22
N ILE A 89 20.29 -6.75 -14.37
CA ILE A 89 20.66 -5.34 -14.49
C ILE A 89 20.46 -4.90 -15.95
N ASN A 90 19.84 -3.74 -16.14
CA ASN A 90 19.38 -3.26 -17.45
C ASN A 90 18.52 -4.31 -18.18
N ALA A 91 17.56 -4.90 -17.47
CA ALA A 91 16.59 -5.83 -18.03
C ALA A 91 15.87 -5.23 -19.24
N ALA A 92 15.53 -3.94 -19.16
CA ALA A 92 15.08 -3.16 -20.31
C ALA A 92 15.62 -1.72 -20.22
N GLN A 93 15.76 -1.07 -21.38
CA GLN A 93 16.14 0.32 -21.51
C GLN A 93 15.28 0.99 -22.57
N PHE A 94 14.74 2.17 -22.26
CA PHE A 94 14.09 3.07 -23.21
C PHE A 94 14.93 4.33 -23.38
N THR A 95 15.12 4.80 -24.61
CA THR A 95 15.80 6.06 -24.95
C THR A 95 14.97 6.87 -25.95
N SER A 96 14.65 8.10 -25.59
CA SER A 96 13.86 8.99 -26.44
C SER A 96 14.68 9.60 -27.59
N LYS A 97 13.98 10.08 -28.63
CA LYS A 97 14.51 11.16 -29.48
C LYS A 97 14.61 12.45 -28.67
N PRO A 98 15.41 13.44 -29.11
CA PRO A 98 15.38 14.78 -28.53
C PRO A 98 13.94 15.31 -28.46
N PHE A 99 13.59 15.94 -27.33
CA PHE A 99 12.31 16.61 -27.14
C PHE A 99 12.49 17.90 -26.34
N THR A 100 11.56 18.83 -26.52
CA THR A 100 11.59 20.13 -25.84
C THR A 100 10.90 20.07 -24.48
N ILE A 101 11.55 20.62 -23.47
CA ILE A 101 10.96 20.97 -22.16
C ILE A 101 10.85 22.50 -22.13
N ASN A 102 9.64 23.04 -21.93
CA ASN A 102 9.42 24.48 -21.78
C ASN A 102 8.78 24.74 -20.41
N GLY A 103 9.60 25.10 -19.42
CA GLY A 103 9.16 25.16 -18.02
C GLY A 103 8.97 23.74 -17.47
N THR A 104 7.71 23.27 -17.40
CA THR A 104 7.39 21.93 -16.89
C THR A 104 6.80 21.06 -17.99
N ARG A 105 7.28 19.83 -18.09
CA ARG A 105 6.72 18.78 -18.95
C ARG A 105 6.43 17.54 -18.14
N THR A 106 5.24 16.98 -18.32
CA THR A 106 4.81 15.75 -17.67
C THR A 106 4.58 14.67 -18.72
N VAL A 107 5.01 13.45 -18.43
CA VAL A 107 4.90 12.30 -19.32
C VAL A 107 4.52 11.08 -18.50
N THR A 108 3.58 10.29 -18.99
CA THR A 108 3.16 9.02 -18.38
C THR A 108 3.74 7.83 -19.14
N ASN A 109 3.67 6.64 -18.53
CA ASN A 109 3.99 5.39 -19.23
C ASN A 109 3.19 5.19 -20.53
N LEU A 110 2.01 5.81 -20.65
CA LEU A 110 1.12 5.72 -21.81
C LEU A 110 1.57 6.60 -23.00
N GLU A 111 2.48 7.55 -22.75
CA GLU A 111 2.94 8.53 -23.74
C GLU A 111 4.35 8.22 -24.26
N LEU A 112 5.04 7.23 -23.67
CA LEU A 112 6.34 6.75 -24.13
C LEU A 112 6.21 6.05 -25.49
N GLY A 113 7.16 6.31 -26.39
CA GLY A 113 7.21 5.72 -27.72
C GLY A 113 6.25 6.34 -28.75
N LYS A 114 5.38 7.29 -28.35
CA LYS A 114 4.36 7.90 -29.21
C LYS A 114 4.79 9.27 -29.74
N GLN A 115 4.37 9.59 -30.97
CA GLN A 115 4.52 10.89 -31.65
C GLN A 115 3.21 11.71 -31.53
N PRO A 116 3.23 13.05 -31.67
CA PRO A 116 2.69 14.01 -30.70
C PRO A 116 1.27 13.74 -30.20
N PRO A 117 1.00 13.97 -28.89
CA PRO A 117 1.80 14.75 -27.93
C PRO A 117 2.86 13.99 -27.10
N GLY A 118 3.11 12.70 -27.39
CA GLY A 118 3.99 11.82 -26.60
C GLY A 118 5.51 12.10 -26.66
N ILE A 119 6.29 11.22 -26.01
CA ILE A 119 7.76 11.20 -26.10
C ILE A 119 8.17 10.12 -27.09
N PRO A 120 8.65 10.51 -28.29
CA PRO A 120 9.02 9.53 -29.27
C PRO A 120 10.31 8.80 -28.93
N GLN A 121 10.36 7.52 -29.30
CA GLN A 121 11.54 6.67 -29.19
C GLN A 121 12.51 6.87 -30.37
N ARG A 122 13.79 6.55 -30.16
CA ARG A 122 14.74 6.37 -31.27
C ARG A 122 14.38 5.13 -32.11
N GLU A 123 14.62 5.19 -33.41
CA GLU A 123 14.14 4.18 -34.37
C GLU A 123 14.93 2.86 -34.36
N VAL A 124 16.23 2.89 -34.04
CA VAL A 124 17.12 1.73 -34.19
C VAL A 124 17.54 1.12 -32.84
N ASP A 125 17.43 1.90 -31.78
CA ASP A 125 18.07 1.67 -30.48
C ASP A 125 17.30 2.36 -29.32
N GLY A 126 16.07 2.82 -29.59
CA GLY A 126 15.23 3.50 -28.60
C GLY A 126 14.59 2.59 -27.56
N TYR A 127 14.59 1.28 -27.79
CA TYR A 127 14.16 0.30 -26.80
C TYR A 127 15.01 -0.97 -26.91
N VAL A 128 15.69 -1.32 -25.83
CA VAL A 128 16.55 -2.50 -25.74
C VAL A 128 16.06 -3.38 -24.60
N PHE A 129 15.72 -4.62 -24.89
CA PHE A 129 15.37 -5.63 -23.88
C PHE A 129 16.50 -6.66 -23.81
N ASN A 130 17.07 -6.84 -22.62
CA ASN A 130 18.04 -7.92 -22.38
C ASN A 130 17.41 -9.29 -22.71
N ALA A 131 18.02 -10.05 -23.61
CA ALA A 131 17.46 -11.31 -24.10
C ALA A 131 17.24 -12.36 -23.00
N GLN A 132 18.14 -12.41 -22.00
CA GLN A 132 18.05 -13.36 -20.88
C GLN A 132 16.91 -12.98 -19.93
N ALA A 133 16.77 -11.68 -19.61
CA ALA A 133 15.66 -11.16 -18.83
C ALA A 133 14.32 -11.40 -19.55
N LYS A 134 14.28 -11.14 -20.87
CA LYS A 134 13.10 -11.36 -21.70
C LYS A 134 12.65 -12.82 -21.66
N ALA A 135 13.57 -13.76 -21.88
CA ALA A 135 13.28 -15.19 -21.84
C ALA A 135 12.73 -15.60 -20.46
N ALA A 136 13.41 -15.20 -19.38
CA ALA A 136 12.98 -15.52 -18.02
C ALA A 136 11.59 -14.95 -17.68
N PHE A 137 11.28 -13.73 -18.15
CA PHE A 137 9.95 -13.16 -17.93
C PHE A 137 8.90 -13.91 -18.75
N GLN A 138 9.19 -14.25 -20.00
CA GLN A 138 8.25 -14.99 -20.85
C GLN A 138 7.97 -16.40 -20.31
N ASP A 139 9.00 -17.11 -19.82
CA ASP A 139 8.86 -18.46 -19.26
C ASP A 139 7.92 -18.52 -18.05
N ILE A 140 7.89 -17.45 -17.25
CA ILE A 140 7.04 -17.37 -16.06
C ILE A 140 5.70 -16.70 -16.38
N ALA A 141 5.70 -15.64 -17.18
CA ALA A 141 4.53 -14.80 -17.38
C ALA A 141 3.57 -15.33 -18.47
N LEU A 142 4.04 -16.11 -19.45
CA LEU A 142 3.15 -16.73 -20.42
C LEU A 142 2.25 -17.80 -19.78
N PRO A 143 2.75 -18.71 -18.92
CA PRO A 143 1.88 -19.69 -18.26
C PRO A 143 1.00 -19.08 -17.16
N SER A 144 1.51 -18.09 -16.41
CA SER A 144 0.79 -17.51 -15.26
C SER A 144 -0.11 -16.31 -15.61
N GLY A 145 0.08 -15.72 -16.80
CA GLY A 145 -0.58 -14.48 -17.20
C GLY A 145 -0.08 -13.22 -16.46
N SER A 146 0.87 -13.36 -15.53
CA SER A 146 1.36 -12.27 -14.67
C SER A 146 2.89 -12.18 -14.71
N MET A 147 3.41 -10.96 -14.60
CA MET A 147 4.84 -10.73 -14.42
C MET A 147 5.35 -11.46 -13.18
N PRO A 148 6.58 -11.99 -13.18
CA PRO A 148 7.16 -12.65 -12.02
C PRO A 148 7.11 -11.80 -10.74
N ALA A 149 6.98 -12.45 -9.58
CA ALA A 149 7.16 -11.76 -8.31
C ALA A 149 8.62 -11.28 -8.16
N GLY A 150 8.82 -10.08 -7.61
CA GLY A 150 10.14 -9.46 -7.51
C GLY A 150 10.08 -7.94 -7.36
N SER A 151 11.27 -7.35 -7.26
CA SER A 151 11.47 -5.91 -7.23
C SER A 151 11.89 -5.40 -8.61
N TYR A 152 11.17 -4.40 -9.12
CA TYR A 152 11.37 -3.79 -10.43
C TYR A 152 11.72 -2.32 -10.22
N ARG A 153 13.01 -1.98 -10.30
CA ARG A 153 13.51 -0.62 -10.08
C ARG A 153 13.69 0.08 -11.43
N PHE A 154 13.04 1.22 -11.55
CA PHE A 154 13.15 2.09 -12.72
C PHE A 154 14.04 3.27 -12.38
N SER A 155 15.06 3.49 -13.20
CA SER A 155 15.94 4.65 -13.12
C SER A 155 15.74 5.57 -14.31
N VAL A 156 15.22 6.76 -14.03
CA VAL A 156 14.96 7.80 -15.03
C VAL A 156 16.11 8.79 -15.04
N SER A 157 16.65 9.07 -16.23
CA SER A 157 17.68 10.08 -16.45
C SER A 157 17.25 10.99 -17.59
N VAL A 158 17.27 12.30 -17.37
CA VAL A 158 17.00 13.31 -18.39
C VAL A 158 18.22 14.21 -18.53
N LYS A 159 18.76 14.31 -19.73
CA LYS A 159 19.97 15.08 -20.02
C LYS A 159 19.72 16.07 -21.14
N GLU A 160 20.22 17.28 -20.98
CA GLU A 160 20.25 18.28 -22.04
C GLU A 160 21.14 17.81 -23.21
N VAL A 161 20.70 18.06 -24.43
CA VAL A 161 21.42 17.66 -25.65
C VAL A 161 22.76 18.41 -25.79
N GLN A 162 22.78 19.71 -25.46
CA GLN A 162 23.94 20.59 -25.71
C GLN A 162 24.73 20.99 -24.46
N GLY A 163 24.20 20.76 -23.25
CA GLY A 163 24.73 21.37 -22.02
C GLY A 163 25.22 20.41 -20.94
N GLY A 164 25.12 19.08 -21.14
CA GLY A 164 25.55 18.06 -20.16
C GLY A 164 24.81 18.08 -18.81
N SER A 165 24.02 19.11 -18.54
CA SER A 165 23.15 19.26 -17.37
C SER A 165 22.01 18.25 -17.43
N GLY A 166 21.54 17.81 -16.27
CA GLY A 166 20.48 16.80 -16.22
C GLY A 166 19.99 16.52 -14.80
N GLY A 167 18.95 15.69 -14.76
CA GLY A 167 18.35 15.20 -13.52
C GLY A 167 18.05 13.71 -13.61
N THR A 168 17.92 13.10 -12.44
CA THR A 168 17.60 11.69 -12.30
C THR A 168 16.59 11.51 -11.19
N ASP A 169 15.74 10.49 -11.31
CA ASP A 169 14.89 10.02 -10.24
C ASP A 169 14.59 8.53 -10.41
N ASP A 170 14.26 7.85 -9.32
CA ASP A 170 14.03 6.41 -9.29
C ASP A 170 12.70 6.07 -8.62
N PHE A 171 12.04 5.01 -9.09
CA PHE A 171 10.88 4.41 -8.42
C PHE A 171 10.92 2.89 -8.53
N THR A 172 10.18 2.19 -7.67
CA THR A 172 10.19 0.72 -7.60
C THR A 172 8.79 0.15 -7.50
N PHE A 173 8.52 -0.91 -8.26
CA PHE A 173 7.36 -1.78 -8.05
C PHE A 173 7.80 -3.07 -7.35
N VAL A 174 7.02 -3.49 -6.34
CA VAL A 174 7.23 -4.75 -5.63
C VAL A 174 6.07 -5.67 -5.95
N LEU A 175 6.31 -6.64 -6.84
CA LEU A 175 5.30 -7.60 -7.26
C LEU A 175 5.34 -8.82 -6.35
N THR A 176 4.17 -9.20 -5.81
CA THR A 176 4.07 -10.31 -4.84
C THR A 176 3.25 -11.49 -5.37
N ASN A 177 2.43 -11.31 -6.41
CA ASN A 177 1.55 -12.34 -7.00
C ASN A 177 0.88 -13.25 -5.96
N PRO A 178 0.11 -12.69 -5.01
CA PRO A 178 -0.47 -13.47 -3.94
C PRO A 178 -1.54 -14.43 -4.46
N SER A 179 -1.80 -15.49 -3.70
CA SER A 179 -2.79 -16.51 -4.00
C SER A 179 -4.15 -16.20 -3.37
N SER A 180 -5.23 -16.89 -3.80
CA SER A 180 -6.53 -16.74 -3.13
C SER A 180 -6.44 -17.11 -1.65
N PRO A 181 -7.10 -16.36 -0.75
CA PRO A 181 -7.13 -16.68 0.67
C PRO A 181 -7.65 -18.10 0.93
N VAL A 182 -7.01 -18.81 1.85
CA VAL A 182 -7.43 -20.14 2.32
C VAL A 182 -8.06 -19.99 3.68
N LEU A 183 -9.36 -20.28 3.78
CA LEU A 183 -10.08 -20.19 5.05
C LEU A 183 -9.61 -21.30 6.00
N ILE A 184 -9.47 -21.00 7.30
CA ILE A 184 -9.11 -21.97 8.34
C ILE A 184 -10.32 -22.23 9.24
N ALA A 185 -10.77 -21.21 9.96
CA ALA A 185 -11.86 -21.31 10.93
C ALA A 185 -12.84 -20.12 10.77
N PRO A 186 -14.15 -20.31 11.02
CA PRO A 186 -14.83 -21.58 11.19
C PRO A 186 -14.69 -22.54 9.98
N ALA A 187 -14.70 -23.83 10.25
CA ALA A 187 -14.68 -24.87 9.23
C ALA A 187 -16.03 -24.97 8.51
N GLU A 188 -16.05 -25.59 7.33
CA GLU A 188 -17.29 -25.76 6.57
C GLU A 188 -18.31 -26.60 7.35
N GLY A 189 -19.52 -26.07 7.50
CA GLY A 189 -20.62 -26.70 8.23
C GLY A 189 -20.44 -26.77 9.75
N GLU A 190 -19.38 -26.13 10.29
CA GLU A 190 -19.10 -26.14 11.72
C GLU A 190 -20.28 -25.56 12.51
N THR A 191 -20.61 -26.17 13.66
CA THR A 191 -21.55 -25.58 14.61
C THR A 191 -20.76 -25.01 15.79
N ILE A 192 -20.67 -23.69 15.85
CA ILE A 192 -19.99 -22.99 16.94
C ILE A 192 -20.97 -22.81 18.11
N VAL A 193 -20.50 -23.07 19.33
CA VAL A 193 -21.29 -22.85 20.55
C VAL A 193 -21.07 -21.44 21.10
N GLU A 194 -19.95 -20.83 20.73
CA GLU A 194 -19.57 -19.48 21.14
C GLU A 194 -20.22 -18.42 20.23
N GLU A 195 -20.80 -17.38 20.84
CA GLU A 195 -21.30 -16.19 20.12
C GLU A 195 -20.15 -15.31 19.56
N PHE A 196 -18.89 -15.68 19.86
CA PHE A 196 -17.68 -14.91 19.58
C PHE A 196 -16.64 -15.66 18.74
N PRO A 197 -16.98 -16.14 17.53
CA PRO A 197 -16.04 -16.91 16.75
C PRO A 197 -14.79 -16.12 16.42
N LEU A 198 -13.67 -16.83 16.42
CA LEU A 198 -12.45 -16.38 15.78
C LEU A 198 -12.50 -16.84 14.32
N PHE A 199 -12.54 -15.88 13.40
CA PHE A 199 -12.31 -16.15 11.99
C PHE A 199 -10.81 -16.18 11.73
N GLU A 200 -10.34 -17.19 11.00
CA GLU A 200 -8.93 -17.37 10.67
C GLU A 200 -8.78 -17.78 9.21
N TRP A 201 -7.78 -17.24 8.52
CA TRP A 201 -7.46 -17.58 7.14
C TRP A 201 -5.95 -17.40 6.87
N GLN A 202 -5.46 -18.01 5.81
CA GLN A 202 -4.11 -17.77 5.28
C GLN A 202 -4.20 -16.89 4.05
N TYR A 203 -3.36 -15.87 3.99
CA TYR A 203 -3.21 -15.01 2.83
C TYR A 203 -1.81 -14.37 2.82
N ASP A 204 -1.16 -14.45 1.67
CA ASP A 204 0.19 -13.96 1.39
C ASP A 204 0.22 -12.52 0.86
N GLY A 205 -0.94 -11.93 0.56
CA GLY A 205 -1.05 -10.53 0.19
C GLY A 205 -1.16 -9.56 1.38
N PRO A 206 -1.17 -8.24 1.11
CA PRO A 206 -1.02 -7.23 2.15
C PRO A 206 -2.27 -7.06 3.02
N ARG A 207 -3.47 -7.11 2.43
CA ARG A 207 -4.75 -6.85 3.09
C ARG A 207 -5.84 -7.76 2.56
N SER A 208 -6.84 -8.04 3.38
CA SER A 208 -8.00 -8.83 2.99
C SER A 208 -9.28 -8.24 3.53
N THR A 209 -10.37 -8.40 2.77
CA THR A 209 -11.72 -8.06 3.20
C THR A 209 -12.46 -9.34 3.58
N ILE A 210 -12.89 -9.45 4.84
CA ILE A 210 -13.80 -10.50 5.27
C ILE A 210 -15.23 -10.03 5.07
N VAL A 211 -16.09 -10.92 4.57
CA VAL A 211 -17.52 -10.65 4.37
C VAL A 211 -18.31 -11.80 4.98
N ILE A 212 -19.30 -11.47 5.80
CA ILE A 212 -20.18 -12.43 6.47
C ILE A 212 -21.62 -12.09 6.08
N TYR A 213 -22.41 -13.11 5.78
CA TYR A 213 -23.82 -13.05 5.43
C TYR A 213 -24.61 -13.92 6.40
N GLU A 214 -25.84 -13.51 6.71
CA GLU A 214 -26.81 -14.36 7.42
C GLU A 214 -27.69 -15.05 6.38
N GLN A 215 -27.84 -16.37 6.47
CA GLN A 215 -28.79 -17.09 5.63
C GLN A 215 -30.22 -16.77 6.07
N LEU A 216 -30.99 -16.17 5.17
CA LEU A 216 -32.38 -15.84 5.39
C LEU A 216 -33.30 -17.04 5.07
N PRO A 217 -34.48 -17.14 5.71
CA PRO A 217 -35.45 -18.17 5.39
C PRO A 217 -35.80 -18.17 3.89
N GLY A 218 -35.76 -19.33 3.26
CA GLY A 218 -36.05 -19.50 1.83
C GLY A 218 -34.82 -19.56 0.93
N GLN A 219 -33.64 -19.11 1.40
CA GLN A 219 -32.40 -19.23 0.64
C GLN A 219 -31.83 -20.64 0.72
N GLN A 220 -31.51 -21.24 -0.42
CA GLN A 220 -31.11 -22.66 -0.49
C GLN A 220 -29.63 -22.86 -0.79
N SER A 221 -28.94 -21.87 -1.37
CA SER A 221 -27.52 -21.97 -1.70
C SER A 221 -26.66 -20.92 -1.02
N LEU A 222 -25.35 -21.20 -0.95
CA LEU A 222 -24.34 -20.26 -0.45
C LEU A 222 -24.28 -19.02 -1.34
N GLU A 223 -24.36 -19.21 -2.65
CA GLU A 223 -24.29 -18.14 -3.66
C GLU A 223 -25.51 -17.22 -3.59
N GLU A 224 -26.71 -17.78 -3.42
CA GLU A 224 -27.93 -17.00 -3.23
C GLU A 224 -27.80 -16.12 -1.97
N THR A 225 -27.28 -16.69 -0.90
CA THR A 225 -27.05 -15.96 0.35
C THR A 225 -25.99 -14.85 0.17
N ALA A 226 -24.87 -15.15 -0.46
CA ALA A 226 -23.76 -14.23 -0.70
C ALA A 226 -24.06 -13.14 -1.75
N SER A 227 -25.16 -13.27 -2.50
CA SER A 227 -25.68 -12.22 -3.39
C SER A 227 -26.49 -11.14 -2.65
N GLY A 228 -26.88 -11.40 -1.39
CA GLY A 228 -27.68 -10.50 -0.58
C GLY A 228 -26.88 -9.35 0.05
N THR A 229 -27.48 -8.69 1.04
CA THR A 229 -26.78 -7.66 1.83
C THR A 229 -25.88 -8.33 2.88
N PRO A 230 -24.58 -7.98 2.95
CA PRO A 230 -23.70 -8.50 3.99
C PRO A 230 -24.23 -8.22 5.39
N HIS A 231 -24.13 -9.22 6.27
CA HIS A 231 -24.28 -9.04 7.71
C HIS A 231 -23.13 -8.19 8.27
N PHE A 232 -21.92 -8.38 7.72
CA PHE A 232 -20.71 -7.71 8.14
C PHE A 232 -19.67 -7.69 7.02
N THR A 233 -18.90 -6.60 6.94
CA THR A 233 -17.78 -6.43 6.01
C THR A 233 -16.69 -5.63 6.71
N GLU A 234 -15.45 -6.10 6.67
CA GLU A 234 -14.30 -5.35 7.17
C GLU A 234 -13.03 -5.67 6.37
N THR A 235 -12.22 -4.64 6.09
CA THR A 235 -10.89 -4.78 5.51
C THR A 235 -9.84 -4.73 6.62
N VAL A 236 -9.06 -5.79 6.74
CA VAL A 236 -8.02 -5.93 7.77
C VAL A 236 -6.67 -6.30 7.16
N ALA A 237 -5.60 -5.93 7.87
CA ALA A 237 -4.26 -6.44 7.61
C ALA A 237 -3.95 -7.70 8.46
N ALA A 238 -4.79 -8.05 9.42
CA ALA A 238 -4.64 -9.29 10.18
C ALA A 238 -5.05 -10.52 9.34
N ARG A 239 -4.69 -11.71 9.81
CA ARG A 239 -5.08 -13.02 9.23
C ARG A 239 -6.13 -13.74 10.07
N SER A 240 -6.65 -13.02 11.07
CA SER A 240 -7.70 -13.45 11.94
C SER A 240 -8.54 -12.26 12.38
N LEU A 241 -9.80 -12.54 12.74
CA LEU A 241 -10.73 -11.54 13.25
C LEU A 241 -11.57 -12.18 14.34
N ARG A 242 -11.51 -11.63 15.56
CA ARG A 242 -12.44 -12.00 16.63
C ARG A 242 -13.74 -11.23 16.44
N TYR A 243 -14.84 -11.95 16.28
CA TYR A 243 -16.15 -11.37 16.03
C TYR A 243 -17.03 -11.38 17.29
N PRO A 244 -17.95 -10.41 17.47
CA PRO A 244 -18.08 -9.18 16.72
C PRO A 244 -16.99 -8.19 17.11
N VAL A 245 -16.52 -7.43 16.14
CA VAL A 245 -15.77 -6.20 16.42
C VAL A 245 -16.69 -5.12 16.96
N MET A 246 -16.12 -4.04 17.50
CA MET A 246 -16.88 -2.94 18.08
C MET A 246 -17.92 -2.39 17.09
N GLY A 247 -19.17 -2.31 17.54
CA GLY A 247 -20.29 -1.81 16.74
C GLY A 247 -20.86 -2.79 15.71
N ALA A 248 -20.25 -3.96 15.51
CA ALA A 248 -20.79 -4.99 14.64
C ALA A 248 -22.00 -5.70 15.28
N ARG A 249 -22.94 -6.14 14.44
CA ARG A 249 -24.13 -6.87 14.87
C ARG A 249 -23.74 -8.28 15.34
N ALA A 250 -24.10 -8.65 16.56
CA ALA A 250 -23.80 -10.00 17.06
C ALA A 250 -24.45 -11.10 16.21
N LEU A 251 -23.78 -12.25 16.13
CA LEU A 251 -24.38 -13.45 15.54
C LEU A 251 -25.50 -13.97 16.45
N LYS A 252 -26.52 -14.59 15.87
CA LYS A 252 -27.71 -15.05 16.58
C LYS A 252 -27.72 -16.58 16.70
N PRO A 253 -28.00 -17.13 17.90
CA PRO A 253 -28.22 -18.57 18.08
C PRO A 253 -29.27 -19.14 17.12
N GLY A 254 -29.00 -20.35 16.60
CA GLY A 254 -29.86 -21.06 15.67
C GLY A 254 -29.85 -20.51 14.24
N LYS A 255 -28.93 -19.59 13.90
CA LYS A 255 -28.75 -19.07 12.55
C LYS A 255 -27.55 -19.69 11.86
N THR A 256 -27.64 -19.74 10.54
CA THR A 256 -26.55 -20.13 9.63
C THR A 256 -25.95 -18.87 9.02
N TYR A 257 -24.63 -18.85 8.93
CA TYR A 257 -23.86 -17.75 8.37
C TYR A 257 -22.96 -18.26 7.26
N ILE A 258 -22.84 -17.46 6.21
CA ILE A 258 -21.97 -17.70 5.06
C ILE A 258 -20.88 -16.66 5.12
N TRP A 259 -19.64 -17.04 4.88
CA TRP A 259 -18.53 -16.09 4.87
C TRP A 259 -17.50 -16.43 3.81
N TYR A 260 -16.76 -15.40 3.42
CA TYR A 260 -15.57 -15.54 2.57
C TYR A 260 -14.57 -14.43 2.89
N VAL A 261 -13.37 -14.59 2.37
CA VAL A 261 -12.31 -13.58 2.42
C VAL A 261 -11.86 -13.25 1.00
N ALA A 262 -11.82 -11.95 0.68
CA ALA A 262 -11.24 -11.41 -0.54
C ALA A 262 -9.87 -10.80 -0.23
N GLY A 263 -8.80 -11.37 -0.80
CA GLY A 263 -7.48 -10.78 -0.81
C GLY A 263 -7.44 -9.57 -1.74
N LEU A 264 -6.92 -8.44 -1.26
CA LEU A 264 -6.82 -7.20 -2.04
C LEU A 264 -5.43 -7.07 -2.68
N VAL A 265 -5.40 -7.08 -4.01
CA VAL A 265 -4.15 -6.91 -4.78
C VAL A 265 -4.20 -5.62 -5.59
N GLY A 266 -3.15 -4.80 -5.48
CA GLY A 266 -2.98 -3.59 -6.27
C GLY A 266 -2.65 -3.94 -7.71
N ALA A 267 -3.47 -3.47 -8.64
CA ALA A 267 -3.30 -3.63 -10.07
C ALA A 267 -2.99 -2.29 -10.74
N ALA A 268 -2.45 -2.37 -11.96
CA ALA A 268 -2.20 -1.21 -12.80
C ALA A 268 -3.46 -0.33 -12.94
N GLY A 269 -3.28 1.00 -13.00
CA GLY A 269 -4.38 1.97 -13.00
C GLY A 269 -4.89 2.36 -11.61
N GLY A 270 -4.25 1.90 -10.52
CA GLY A 270 -4.62 2.25 -9.15
C GLY A 270 -5.86 1.51 -8.63
N THR A 271 -6.30 0.47 -9.32
CA THR A 271 -7.44 -0.36 -8.93
C THR A 271 -6.99 -1.53 -8.05
N ASN A 272 -7.85 -2.02 -7.16
CA ASN A 272 -7.62 -3.29 -6.48
C ASN A 272 -8.38 -4.40 -7.21
N ASN A 273 -7.72 -5.53 -7.47
CA ASN A 273 -8.42 -6.77 -7.79
C ASN A 273 -8.67 -7.57 -6.52
N GLU A 274 -9.72 -8.38 -6.53
CA GLU A 274 -10.06 -9.28 -5.44
C GLU A 274 -9.72 -10.72 -5.82
N LEU A 275 -8.89 -11.37 -4.99
CA LEU A 275 -8.70 -12.81 -5.01
C LEU A 275 -9.62 -13.42 -3.95
N ARG A 276 -10.72 -14.04 -4.38
CA ARG A 276 -11.71 -14.56 -3.45
C ARG A 276 -11.40 -15.99 -3.03
N SER A 277 -11.61 -16.28 -1.74
CA SER A 277 -11.74 -17.65 -1.25
C SER A 277 -13.07 -18.26 -1.72
N PRO A 278 -13.23 -19.60 -1.63
CA PRO A 278 -14.55 -20.22 -1.67
C PRO A 278 -15.46 -19.65 -0.57
N LEU A 279 -16.78 -19.71 -0.81
CA LEU A 279 -17.78 -19.48 0.23
C LEU A 279 -17.70 -20.60 1.26
N ARG A 280 -17.88 -20.26 2.54
CA ARG A 280 -18.05 -21.23 3.62
C ARG A 280 -19.30 -20.99 4.44
N SER A 281 -19.88 -22.05 4.97
CA SER A 281 -20.99 -21.98 5.92
C SER A 281 -20.59 -22.42 7.33
N PHE A 282 -21.24 -21.85 8.34
CA PHE A 282 -21.22 -22.34 9.72
C PHE A 282 -22.53 -22.00 10.43
N ASN A 283 -22.81 -22.68 11.53
CA ASN A 283 -24.03 -22.54 12.32
C ASN A 283 -23.70 -22.05 13.73
N VAL A 284 -24.54 -21.19 14.29
CA VAL A 284 -24.45 -20.81 15.71
C VAL A 284 -25.39 -21.68 16.51
N SER A 285 -24.87 -22.39 17.50
CA SER A 285 -25.64 -23.30 18.35
C SER A 285 -26.76 -22.57 19.09
N THR A 286 -27.85 -23.27 19.36
CA THR A 286 -28.91 -22.83 20.27
C THR A 286 -28.57 -23.11 21.74
N SER A 287 -27.60 -23.99 22.01
CA SER A 287 -27.08 -24.22 23.35
C SER A 287 -26.16 -23.07 23.76
N ARG A 288 -26.58 -22.29 24.77
CA ARG A 288 -25.75 -21.22 25.33
C ARG A 288 -24.62 -21.83 26.16
N SER A 289 -23.43 -21.99 25.58
CA SER A 289 -22.19 -21.95 26.37
C SER A 289 -21.43 -20.67 25.99
N THR A 290 -21.89 -19.56 26.56
CA THR A 290 -21.18 -18.28 26.45
C THR A 290 -19.97 -18.34 27.38
N SER A 291 -18.83 -18.80 26.87
CA SER A 291 -17.55 -18.54 27.53
C SER A 291 -17.26 -17.04 27.37
N LEU A 292 -17.73 -16.23 28.34
CA LEU A 292 -17.44 -14.79 28.40
C LEU A 292 -16.08 -14.51 29.09
N SER A 293 -15.24 -15.52 29.28
CA SER A 293 -13.95 -15.39 29.97
C SER A 293 -13.05 -14.36 29.29
N TRP A 294 -13.12 -14.28 27.96
CA TRP A 294 -12.38 -13.26 27.19
C TRP A 294 -12.91 -11.84 27.43
N LEU A 295 -14.22 -11.66 27.67
CA LEU A 295 -14.78 -10.33 27.99
C LEU A 295 -14.33 -9.83 29.35
N LEU A 296 -14.11 -10.73 30.32
CA LEU A 296 -13.50 -10.35 31.59
C LEU A 296 -12.07 -9.84 31.37
N GLN A 297 -11.31 -10.48 30.49
CA GLN A 297 -9.95 -10.03 30.15
C GLN A 297 -9.97 -8.70 29.39
N GLU A 298 -10.94 -8.50 28.50
CA GLU A 298 -11.11 -7.25 27.76
C GLU A 298 -11.58 -6.10 28.68
N LEU A 299 -12.40 -6.40 29.69
CA LEU A 299 -12.78 -5.46 30.74
C LEU A 299 -11.57 -5.13 31.63
N GLU A 300 -10.76 -6.11 32.06
CA GLU A 300 -9.53 -5.86 32.84
C GLU A 300 -8.56 -4.96 32.07
N SER A 301 -8.45 -5.15 30.75
CA SER A 301 -7.57 -4.32 29.90
C SER A 301 -8.13 -2.91 29.64
N ALA A 302 -9.45 -2.74 29.68
CA ALA A 302 -10.11 -1.46 29.46
C ALA A 302 -10.14 -0.56 30.72
N LEU A 303 -10.05 -1.15 31.92
CA LEU A 303 -10.13 -0.43 33.18
C LEU A 303 -8.75 0.06 33.68
N PRO A 304 -8.69 1.20 34.42
CA PRO A 304 -7.46 1.64 35.07
C PRO A 304 -6.87 0.60 36.04
N PRO A 305 -5.55 0.61 36.29
CA PRO A 305 -4.89 -0.34 37.20
C PRO A 305 -5.46 -0.37 38.63
N SER A 306 -6.14 0.69 39.08
CA SER A 306 -6.84 0.74 40.37
C SER A 306 -7.88 -0.38 40.54
N TRP A 307 -8.40 -0.92 39.43
CA TRP A 307 -9.38 -2.01 39.42
C TRP A 307 -8.74 -3.40 39.40
N LYS A 308 -7.42 -3.52 39.31
CA LYS A 308 -6.73 -4.82 39.28
C LYS A 308 -7.05 -5.74 40.48
N PRO A 309 -7.13 -5.26 41.74
CA PRO A 309 -7.46 -6.11 42.89
C PRO A 309 -8.81 -6.83 42.74
N VAL A 310 -9.75 -6.22 42.03
CA VAL A 310 -11.08 -6.78 41.77
C VAL A 310 -10.97 -8.01 40.86
N PHE A 311 -10.20 -7.93 39.78
CA PHE A 311 -9.98 -9.09 38.89
C PHE A 311 -9.15 -10.19 39.53
N ASP A 312 -8.23 -9.83 40.43
CA ASP A 312 -7.49 -10.80 41.22
C ASP A 312 -8.44 -11.56 42.19
N GLN A 313 -9.42 -10.86 42.78
CA GLN A 313 -10.47 -11.48 43.60
C GLN A 313 -11.38 -12.41 42.78
N ILE A 314 -11.80 -12.02 41.57
CA ILE A 314 -12.59 -12.88 40.68
C ILE A 314 -11.88 -14.21 40.42
N ARG A 315 -10.58 -14.13 40.11
CA ARG A 315 -9.74 -15.30 39.87
C ARG A 315 -9.55 -16.14 41.13
N ALA A 316 -9.31 -15.51 42.27
CA ALA A 316 -9.11 -16.21 43.53
C ALA A 316 -10.39 -16.95 44.01
N GLN A 317 -11.57 -16.43 43.68
CA GLN A 317 -12.85 -17.00 44.08
C GLN A 317 -13.44 -17.97 43.03
N ASN A 318 -12.73 -18.24 41.93
CA ASN A 318 -13.18 -19.09 40.82
C ASN A 318 -14.54 -18.67 40.25
N PHE A 319 -14.84 -17.36 40.22
CA PHE A 319 -16.05 -16.90 39.57
C PHE A 319 -15.97 -17.14 38.06
N SER A 320 -17.02 -17.76 37.52
CA SER A 320 -17.21 -17.94 36.09
C SER A 320 -18.29 -16.98 35.58
N PRO A 321 -18.15 -16.39 34.39
CA PRO A 321 -19.20 -15.54 33.83
C PRO A 321 -20.54 -16.27 33.77
N SER A 322 -21.60 -15.61 34.22
CA SER A 322 -22.97 -16.16 34.25
C SER A 322 -23.61 -16.28 32.86
N GLY A 323 -22.92 -15.83 31.81
CA GLY A 323 -23.47 -15.73 30.45
C GLY A 323 -24.41 -14.53 30.25
N THR A 324 -24.61 -13.68 31.26
CA THR A 324 -25.42 -12.45 31.14
C THR A 324 -24.60 -11.23 31.50
N ILE A 325 -24.74 -10.15 30.71
CA ILE A 325 -24.11 -8.86 30.96
C ILE A 325 -25.19 -7.86 31.29
N ARG A 326 -25.01 -7.12 32.39
CA ARG A 326 -25.94 -6.07 32.81
C ARG A 326 -25.22 -4.74 32.94
N LEU A 327 -25.85 -3.68 32.44
CA LEU A 327 -25.45 -2.30 32.65
C LEU A 327 -26.60 -1.56 33.32
N ASN A 328 -26.35 -0.95 34.48
CA ASN A 328 -27.38 -0.27 35.29
C ASN A 328 -28.63 -1.14 35.53
N GLY A 329 -28.41 -2.42 35.84
CA GLY A 329 -29.47 -3.40 36.10
C GLY A 329 -30.20 -3.93 34.85
N THR A 330 -29.93 -3.40 33.66
CA THR A 330 -30.54 -3.85 32.41
C THR A 330 -29.63 -4.83 31.68
N THR A 331 -30.15 -5.97 31.25
CA THR A 331 -29.38 -6.91 30.40
C THR A 331 -29.04 -6.25 29.08
N ILE A 332 -27.76 -6.23 28.73
CA ILE A 332 -27.25 -5.65 27.48
C ILE A 332 -26.63 -6.73 26.60
N SER A 333 -26.53 -6.44 25.30
CA SER A 333 -25.79 -7.29 24.37
C SER A 333 -24.28 -7.14 24.57
N VAL A 334 -23.51 -8.12 24.12
CA VAL A 334 -22.04 -8.01 24.13
C VAL A 334 -21.55 -6.88 23.22
N GLY A 335 -22.21 -6.65 22.08
CA GLY A 335 -21.87 -5.53 21.20
C GLY A 335 -22.03 -4.18 21.90
N ASP A 336 -23.06 -4.02 22.73
CA ASP A 336 -23.25 -2.80 23.53
C ASP A 336 -22.25 -2.72 24.68
N PHE A 337 -21.91 -3.86 25.30
CA PHE A 337 -20.85 -3.92 26.30
C PHE A 337 -19.49 -3.50 25.73
N LEU A 338 -19.12 -3.94 24.54
CA LEU A 338 -17.87 -3.53 23.87
C LEU A 338 -17.84 -2.02 23.57
N LYS A 339 -18.98 -1.39 23.27
CA LYS A 339 -19.07 0.08 23.15
C LYS A 339 -18.78 0.76 24.49
N VAL A 340 -19.36 0.24 25.57
CA VAL A 340 -19.11 0.74 26.94
C VAL A 340 -17.63 0.59 27.32
N LEU A 341 -16.97 -0.52 26.96
CA LEU A 341 -15.53 -0.68 27.19
C LEU A 341 -14.69 0.36 26.46
N SER A 342 -15.08 0.72 25.24
CA SER A 342 -14.43 1.80 24.49
C SER A 342 -14.61 3.17 25.17
N ASP A 343 -15.81 3.44 25.69
CA ASP A 343 -16.07 4.66 26.44
C ASP A 343 -15.23 4.71 27.73
N PHE A 344 -15.04 3.59 28.42
CA PHE A 344 -14.16 3.49 29.59
C PHE A 344 -12.69 3.75 29.28
N ARG A 345 -12.20 3.29 28.13
CA ARG A 345 -10.82 3.56 27.68
C ARG A 345 -10.58 5.03 27.38
N THR A 346 -11.61 5.75 26.91
CA THR A 346 -11.52 7.16 26.54
C THR A 346 -11.86 8.10 27.70
N ASN A 347 -12.68 7.66 28.66
CA ASN A 347 -13.06 8.39 29.87
C ASN A 347 -12.96 7.49 31.12
N PRO A 348 -11.74 7.18 31.59
CA PRO A 348 -11.55 6.28 32.73
C PRO A 348 -12.16 6.79 34.04
N GLU A 349 -12.36 8.10 34.19
CA GLU A 349 -12.96 8.71 35.38
C GLU A 349 -14.49 8.58 35.44
N ALA A 350 -15.14 8.14 34.35
CA ALA A 350 -16.59 7.93 34.32
C ALA A 350 -17.04 6.71 35.14
N ILE A 351 -16.10 5.92 35.66
CA ILE A 351 -16.35 4.62 36.30
C ILE A 351 -16.40 4.82 37.81
N SER A 352 -17.61 4.89 38.36
CA SER A 352 -17.83 5.14 39.79
C SER A 352 -17.85 3.87 40.65
N SER A 353 -18.19 2.71 40.08
CA SER A 353 -18.23 1.42 40.79
C SER A 353 -18.18 0.23 39.83
N VAL A 354 -17.62 -0.89 40.29
CA VAL A 354 -17.68 -2.19 39.63
C VAL A 354 -18.05 -3.22 40.68
N ASN A 355 -19.18 -3.91 40.49
CA ASN A 355 -19.69 -4.92 41.42
C ASN A 355 -19.89 -6.25 40.67
N PHE A 356 -19.70 -7.36 41.38
CA PHE A 356 -19.90 -8.72 40.86
C PHE A 356 -20.98 -9.39 41.70
N GLU A 357 -21.97 -9.98 41.03
CA GLU A 357 -23.08 -10.73 41.62
C GLU A 357 -23.06 -12.18 41.15
#